data_AF-A0A433DXW3-F1
#
_entry.id   AF-A0A433DXW3-F1
#
_cell.length_a   1.000
_cell.length_b   1.000
_cell.length_c   1.000
_cell.angle_alpha   90.00
_cell.angle_beta   90.00
_cell.angle_gamma   90.00
#
_symmetry.space_group_name_H-M   'P 1'
#
loop_
_entity.id
_entity.type
_entity.pdbx_description
1 polymer ?
#
loop_
_entity_poly.entity_id
_entity_poly.type
_entity_poly.pdbx_seq_one_letter_code
_entity_poly.pdbx_strand_id
1 'polypeptide(L)'
;MAATALPATTIVRAETYYLPPPPRRGQPAQDWSQVPGAELVYRWVEYRLNRRLAVPTTSVPDHPGLYARIDDGRWLAECDACGSAWIVSVLDPRFGCVETTCQQGWVPLILPEDTDTAEAEALALPRRFWWHPLDPRNPNVEVPGEPAPDPDPEPEEPQP
;
A
#
# COMPACT_ATOMS: atom_id res chain seq x y z
N MET A 1 -4.65 -10.58 -25.82
CA MET A 1 -4.31 -11.70 -24.92
C MET A 1 -5.28 -11.66 -23.75
N ALA A 2 -5.88 -12.79 -23.40
CA ALA A 2 -6.73 -12.86 -22.21
C ALA A 2 -5.88 -12.48 -20.99
N ALA A 3 -6.42 -11.70 -20.06
CA ALA A 3 -5.79 -11.49 -18.76
C ALA A 3 -5.73 -12.87 -18.08
N THR A 4 -4.58 -13.52 -18.15
CA THR A 4 -4.33 -14.71 -17.35
C THR A 4 -4.49 -14.30 -15.90
N ALA A 5 -5.46 -14.87 -15.21
CA ALA A 5 -5.62 -14.64 -13.77
C ALA A 5 -4.28 -14.94 -13.09
N LEU A 6 -3.78 -13.99 -12.29
CA LEU A 6 -2.57 -14.23 -11.51
C LEU A 6 -2.77 -15.49 -10.66
N PRO A 7 -1.73 -16.32 -10.51
CA PRO A 7 -1.85 -17.50 -9.66
C PRO A 7 -2.23 -17.06 -8.25
N ALA A 8 -3.03 -17.90 -7.58
CA ALA A 8 -3.48 -17.62 -6.22
C ALA A 8 -2.31 -17.42 -5.23
N THR A 9 -1.08 -17.76 -5.62
CA THR A 9 0.14 -17.64 -4.83
C THR A 9 0.90 -16.32 -5.03
N THR A 10 0.30 -15.32 -5.66
CA THR A 10 0.96 -14.04 -5.94
C THR A 10 0.24 -12.88 -5.25
N ILE A 11 1.02 -11.94 -4.70
CA ILE A 11 0.52 -10.66 -4.21
C ILE A 11 0.42 -9.68 -5.38
N VAL A 12 -0.72 -9.02 -5.50
CA VAL A 12 -1.02 -8.08 -6.57
C VAL A 12 -0.26 -6.77 -6.34
N ARG A 13 0.51 -6.36 -7.35
CA ARG A 13 1.22 -5.07 -7.44
C ARG A 13 0.63 -4.23 -8.58
N ALA A 14 0.91 -2.93 -8.61
CA ALA A 14 0.43 -2.00 -9.65
C ALA A 14 0.67 -2.52 -11.08
N GLU A 15 1.85 -3.05 -11.36
CA GLU A 15 2.27 -3.57 -12.67
C GLU A 15 1.41 -4.73 -13.16
N THR A 16 0.84 -5.49 -12.22
CA THR A 16 0.03 -6.67 -12.53
C THR A 16 -1.47 -6.37 -12.57
N TYR A 17 -1.90 -5.28 -11.94
CA TYR A 17 -3.31 -4.90 -11.84
C TYR A 17 -3.72 -3.86 -12.88
N TYR A 18 -2.90 -2.82 -13.05
CA TYR A 18 -3.18 -1.72 -13.96
C TYR A 18 -2.71 -2.05 -15.38
N LEU A 19 -3.50 -2.89 -16.05
CA LEU A 19 -3.20 -3.36 -17.39
C LEU A 19 -3.82 -2.47 -18.47
N PRO A 20 -3.18 -2.37 -19.66
CA PRO A 20 -3.72 -1.63 -20.78
C PRO A 20 -5.09 -2.18 -21.23
N PRO A 21 -5.92 -1.36 -21.90
CA PRO A 21 -7.17 -1.81 -22.48
C PRO A 21 -6.95 -3.00 -23.43
N PRO A 22 -7.92 -3.94 -23.51
CA PRO A 22 -7.87 -4.98 -24.52
C PRO A 22 -7.84 -4.35 -25.92
N PRO A 23 -7.07 -4.91 -26.87
CA PRO A 23 -6.97 -4.37 -28.22
C PRO A 23 -8.33 -4.34 -28.89
N ARG A 24 -8.64 -3.21 -29.55
CA ARG A 24 -9.83 -3.11 -30.42
C ARG A 24 -9.55 -3.80 -31.74
N ARG A 25 -10.60 -4.25 -32.42
CA ARG A 25 -10.48 -4.88 -33.75
C ARG A 25 -9.74 -3.93 -34.71
N GLY A 26 -8.63 -4.40 -35.26
CA GLY A 26 -7.81 -3.63 -36.21
C GLY A 26 -6.88 -2.59 -35.58
N GLN A 27 -6.81 -2.49 -34.25
CA GLN A 27 -5.85 -1.63 -33.55
C GLN A 27 -4.81 -2.48 -32.81
N PRO A 28 -3.53 -2.07 -32.80
CA PRO A 28 -2.53 -2.72 -31.97
C PRO A 28 -2.91 -2.58 -30.48
N ALA A 29 -2.44 -3.52 -29.66
CA ALA A 29 -2.54 -3.40 -28.21
C ALA A 29 -1.76 -2.17 -27.75
N GLN A 30 -2.30 -1.44 -26.78
CA GLN A 30 -1.52 -0.39 -26.13
C GLN A 30 -0.40 -1.04 -25.32
N ASP A 31 0.78 -0.44 -25.39
CA ASP A 31 1.95 -0.86 -24.63
C ASP A 31 2.16 0.12 -23.47
N TRP A 32 2.01 -0.37 -22.24
CA TRP A 32 2.28 0.38 -21.01
C TRP A 32 3.60 -0.06 -20.36
N SER A 33 4.43 -0.87 -21.02
CA SER A 33 5.71 -1.36 -20.47
C SER A 33 6.70 -0.26 -20.13
N GLN A 34 6.57 0.92 -20.76
CA GLN A 34 7.41 2.09 -20.51
C GLN A 34 6.79 3.08 -19.51
N VAL A 35 5.59 2.80 -18.98
CA VAL A 35 4.94 3.65 -17.99
C VAL A 35 5.48 3.28 -16.61
N PRO A 36 6.00 4.23 -15.82
CA PRO A 36 6.45 3.96 -14.46
C PRO A 36 5.33 3.36 -13.59
N GLY A 37 5.70 2.48 -12.64
CA GLY A 37 4.74 1.73 -11.83
C GLY A 37 3.73 2.63 -11.10
N ALA A 38 4.18 3.76 -10.55
CA ALA A 38 3.33 4.72 -9.87
C ALA A 38 2.37 5.48 -10.81
N GLU A 39 2.68 5.53 -12.11
CA GLU A 39 1.89 6.25 -13.12
C GLU A 39 0.81 5.36 -13.78
N LEU A 40 0.91 4.04 -13.61
CA LEU A 40 -0.04 3.09 -14.18
C LEU A 40 -1.47 3.34 -13.71
N VAL A 41 -1.66 3.74 -12.44
CA VAL A 41 -3.01 4.07 -11.91
C VAL A 41 -3.65 5.23 -12.68
N TYR A 42 -2.87 6.23 -13.10
CA TYR A 42 -3.36 7.37 -13.87
C TYR A 42 -3.82 6.96 -15.27
N ARG A 43 -3.05 6.09 -15.94
CA ARG A 43 -3.45 5.50 -17.24
C ARG A 43 -4.70 4.65 -17.09
N TRP A 44 -4.77 3.88 -16.02
CA TRP A 44 -5.90 3.01 -15.75
C TRP A 44 -7.18 3.80 -15.47
N VAL A 45 -7.16 4.85 -14.64
CA VAL A 45 -8.36 5.66 -14.38
C VAL A 45 -8.78 6.48 -15.60
N GLU A 46 -7.83 6.96 -16.41
CA GLU A 46 -8.14 7.62 -17.67
C GLU A 46 -8.92 6.67 -18.59
N TYR A 47 -8.43 5.44 -18.75
CA TYR A 47 -9.10 4.43 -19.58
C TYR A 47 -10.42 3.92 -18.96
N ARG A 48 -10.41 3.47 -17.71
CA ARG A 48 -11.52 2.74 -17.08
C ARG A 48 -12.61 3.65 -16.54
N LEU A 49 -12.24 4.81 -16.02
CA LEU A 49 -13.17 5.75 -15.38
C LEU A 49 -13.42 6.99 -16.24
N ASN A 50 -12.78 7.10 -17.41
CA ASN A 50 -12.85 8.27 -18.29
C ASN A 50 -12.47 9.58 -17.56
N ARG A 51 -11.55 9.49 -16.58
CA ARG A 51 -11.06 10.64 -15.80
C ARG A 51 -9.70 11.07 -16.33
N ARG A 52 -9.64 12.25 -16.96
CA ARG A 52 -8.37 12.84 -17.41
C ARG A 52 -7.71 13.56 -16.25
N LEU A 53 -6.79 12.88 -15.59
CA LEU A 53 -6.00 13.44 -14.50
C LEU A 53 -4.59 13.73 -14.98
N ALA A 54 -4.05 14.89 -14.58
CA ALA A 54 -2.64 15.17 -14.80
C ALA A 54 -1.80 14.26 -13.89
N VAL A 55 -0.79 13.63 -14.49
CA VAL A 55 0.22 12.89 -13.72
C VAL A 55 1.07 13.91 -12.96
N PRO A 56 1.27 13.75 -11.64
CA PRO A 56 2.11 14.66 -10.88
C PRO A 56 3.53 14.71 -11.46
N THR A 57 4.13 15.90 -11.47
CA THR A 57 5.52 16.10 -11.93
C THR A 57 6.47 16.43 -10.79
N THR A 58 5.94 16.73 -9.61
CA THR A 58 6.69 17.13 -8.43
C THR A 58 6.29 16.28 -7.24
N SER A 59 7.19 16.13 -6.29
CA SER A 59 6.87 15.53 -4.99
C SER A 59 6.23 16.55 -4.05
N VAL A 60 5.47 16.09 -3.07
CA VAL A 60 5.01 16.92 -1.96
C VAL A 60 6.20 17.17 -1.02
N PRO A 61 6.63 18.44 -0.83
CA PRO A 61 7.74 18.74 0.06
C PRO A 61 7.44 18.31 1.50
N ASP A 62 8.45 17.78 2.18
CA ASP A 62 8.41 17.44 3.61
C ASP A 62 7.29 16.48 4.06
N HIS A 63 6.66 15.77 3.11
CA HIS A 63 5.66 14.78 3.43
C HIS A 63 6.29 13.58 4.14
N PRO A 64 5.80 13.14 5.30
CA PRO A 64 6.42 12.06 6.10
C PRO A 64 6.41 10.70 5.38
N GLY A 65 5.52 10.56 4.40
CA GLY A 65 5.33 9.36 3.58
C GLY A 65 4.10 8.58 4.00
N LEU A 66 3.73 7.60 3.17
CA LEU A 66 2.58 6.74 3.40
C LEU A 66 3.05 5.30 3.49
N TYR A 67 2.70 4.64 4.59
CA TYR A 67 2.96 3.21 4.75
C TYR A 67 2.14 2.39 3.75
N ALA A 68 2.83 1.56 3.00
CA ALA A 68 2.20 0.52 2.20
C ALA A 68 1.84 -0.68 3.10
N ARG A 69 0.74 -1.34 2.76
CA ARG A 69 0.26 -2.55 3.42
C ARG A 69 -0.18 -3.57 2.38
N ILE A 70 -0.27 -4.83 2.76
CA ILE A 70 -0.93 -5.84 1.92
C ILE A 70 -2.34 -6.04 2.47
N ASP A 71 -3.33 -5.80 1.63
CA ASP A 71 -4.74 -5.94 1.94
C ASP A 71 -5.37 -6.96 1.00
N ASP A 72 -5.79 -8.10 1.55
CA ASP A 72 -6.40 -9.20 0.80
C ASP A 72 -5.55 -9.62 -0.43
N GLY A 73 -4.23 -9.68 -0.22
CA GLY A 73 -3.27 -10.07 -1.25
C GLY A 73 -2.97 -8.99 -2.28
N ARG A 74 -3.18 -7.70 -1.95
CA ARG A 74 -2.85 -6.57 -2.83
C ARG A 74 -2.00 -5.55 -2.07
N TRP A 75 -0.90 -5.10 -2.66
CA TRP A 75 -0.16 -3.95 -2.13
C TRP A 75 -0.99 -2.69 -2.29
N LEU A 76 -1.35 -2.06 -1.18
CA LEU A 76 -2.11 -0.82 -1.12
C LEU A 76 -1.35 0.26 -0.35
N ALA A 77 -1.63 1.51 -0.71
CA ALA A 77 -1.44 2.64 0.18
C ALA A 77 -2.70 3.50 0.18
N GLU A 78 -2.87 4.27 1.25
CA GLU A 78 -4.07 5.06 1.49
C GLU A 78 -3.70 6.54 1.59
N CYS A 79 -4.42 7.38 0.85
CA CYS A 79 -4.24 8.82 0.91
C CYS A 79 -4.69 9.33 2.28
N ASP A 80 -3.81 10.03 2.99
CA ASP A 80 -4.08 10.65 4.27
C ASP A 80 -5.08 11.82 4.20
N ALA A 81 -5.20 12.48 3.03
CA ALA A 81 -6.13 13.57 2.82
C ALA A 81 -7.59 13.14 2.57
N CYS A 82 -7.83 11.98 1.91
CA CYS A 82 -9.19 11.55 1.53
C CYS A 82 -9.54 10.11 1.90
N GLY A 83 -8.62 9.34 2.48
CA GLY A 83 -8.84 7.93 2.87
C GLY A 83 -8.97 6.95 1.69
N SER A 84 -8.77 7.41 0.45
CA SER A 84 -8.86 6.52 -0.71
C SER A 84 -7.62 5.63 -0.80
N ALA A 85 -7.85 4.32 -0.96
CA ALA A 85 -6.79 3.33 -1.12
C ALA A 85 -6.60 2.95 -2.59
N TRP A 86 -5.34 2.88 -3.01
CA TRP A 86 -4.95 2.49 -4.37
C TRP A 86 -3.90 1.39 -4.33
N ILE A 87 -3.91 0.54 -5.36
CA ILE A 87 -2.85 -0.46 -5.52
C ILE A 87 -1.57 0.26 -5.90
N VAL A 88 -0.46 -0.11 -5.27
CA VAL A 88 0.82 0.59 -5.44
C VAL A 88 1.87 -0.29 -6.10
N SER A 89 2.87 0.38 -6.66
CA SER A 89 4.09 -0.26 -7.08
C SER A 89 5.06 -0.33 -5.91
N VAL A 90 5.67 -1.50 -5.70
CA VAL A 90 6.82 -1.64 -4.79
C VAL A 90 8.15 -1.37 -5.51
N LEU A 91 8.14 -1.31 -6.85
CA LEU A 91 9.32 -1.02 -7.67
C LEU A 91 9.48 0.49 -7.92
N ASP A 92 8.38 1.23 -7.85
CA ASP A 92 8.31 2.68 -7.96
C ASP A 92 7.58 3.24 -6.72
N PRO A 93 8.32 3.55 -5.62
CA PRO A 93 7.75 3.89 -4.32
C PRO A 93 7.24 5.34 -4.27
N ARG A 94 6.47 5.75 -5.28
CA ARG A 94 5.76 7.02 -5.33
C ARG A 94 4.26 6.74 -5.26
N PHE A 95 3.57 7.44 -4.38
CA PHE A 95 2.12 7.42 -4.30
C PHE A 95 1.52 8.66 -4.95
N GLY A 96 0.56 8.46 -5.85
CA GLY A 96 -0.23 9.52 -6.44
C GLY A 96 -1.71 9.25 -6.23
N CYS A 97 -2.38 10.15 -5.51
CA CYS A 97 -3.83 10.05 -5.33
C CYS A 97 -4.54 10.47 -6.63
N VAL A 98 -5.39 9.59 -7.14
CA VAL A 98 -6.21 9.85 -8.35
C VAL A 98 -7.61 10.40 -8.03
N GLU A 99 -7.86 10.78 -6.78
CA GLU A 99 -9.05 11.54 -6.45
C GLU A 99 -8.85 13.04 -6.72
N THR A 100 -9.83 13.65 -7.38
CA THR A 100 -9.76 15.03 -7.87
C THR A 100 -9.68 16.06 -6.74
N THR A 101 -10.09 15.70 -5.53
CA THR A 101 -10.02 16.57 -4.35
C THR A 101 -8.62 16.68 -3.76
N CYS A 102 -7.74 15.72 -4.04
CA CYS A 102 -6.37 15.72 -3.51
C CYS A 102 -5.42 16.45 -4.46
N GLN A 103 -5.36 16.03 -5.74
CA GLN A 103 -4.47 16.57 -6.78
C GLN A 103 -3.08 17.00 -6.26
N GLN A 104 -2.49 16.17 -5.39
CA GLN A 104 -1.21 16.44 -4.76
C GLN A 104 -0.04 16.00 -5.64
N GLY A 105 1.16 16.45 -5.29
CA GLY A 105 2.40 15.88 -5.81
C GLY A 105 2.57 14.41 -5.46
N TRP A 106 3.66 13.80 -5.93
CA TRP A 106 4.08 12.47 -5.49
C TRP A 106 4.40 12.47 -4.00
N VAL A 107 3.80 11.54 -3.28
CA VAL A 107 4.09 11.28 -1.87
C VAL A 107 5.00 10.06 -1.77
N PRO A 108 6.07 10.07 -0.94
CA PRO A 108 6.91 8.89 -0.80
C PRO A 108 6.13 7.74 -0.17
N LEU A 109 6.29 6.53 -0.73
CA LEU A 109 5.79 5.29 -0.14
C LEU A 109 6.85 4.71 0.80
N ILE A 110 6.41 4.35 2.00
CA ILE A 110 7.23 3.62 2.97
C ILE A 110 6.95 2.14 2.78
N LEU A 111 7.94 1.45 2.21
CA LEU A 111 7.96 0.01 2.00
C LEU A 111 8.83 -0.66 3.07
N PRO A 112 8.60 -1.96 3.38
CA PRO A 112 9.57 -2.72 4.14
C PRO A 112 10.91 -2.80 3.39
N GLU A 113 11.99 -3.01 4.15
CA GLU A 113 13.33 -3.23 3.57
C GLU A 113 13.36 -4.46 2.65
N ASP A 114 12.60 -5.49 3.00
CA ASP A 114 12.43 -6.72 2.22
C ASP A 114 10.96 -6.93 1.86
N THR A 115 10.62 -6.57 0.62
CA THR A 115 9.25 -6.72 0.09
C THR A 115 8.90 -8.18 -0.20
N ASP A 116 9.85 -9.02 -0.56
CA ASP A 116 9.59 -10.43 -0.88
C ASP A 116 9.30 -11.22 0.41
N THR A 117 9.99 -10.91 1.51
CA THR A 117 9.66 -11.45 2.84
C THR A 117 8.27 -11.01 3.30
N ALA A 118 7.91 -9.73 3.16
CA ALA A 118 6.57 -9.25 3.51
C ALA A 118 5.47 -9.94 2.68
N GLU A 119 5.72 -10.20 1.40
CA GLU A 119 4.78 -10.95 0.56
C GLU A 119 4.66 -12.42 0.97
N ALA A 120 5.77 -13.08 1.32
CA ALA A 120 5.77 -14.45 1.81
C ALA A 120 5.00 -14.58 3.14
N GLU A 121 5.21 -13.64 4.06
CA GLU A 121 4.44 -13.54 5.31
C GLU A 121 2.95 -13.36 5.03
N ALA A 122 2.59 -12.43 4.16
CA ALA A 122 1.19 -12.19 3.80
C ALA A 122 0.54 -13.44 3.18
N LEU A 123 1.25 -14.18 2.34
CA LEU A 123 0.75 -15.42 1.71
C LEU A 123 0.54 -16.56 2.72
N ALA A 124 1.28 -16.56 3.83
CA ALA A 124 1.12 -17.55 4.89
C ALA A 124 -0.10 -17.29 5.79
N LEU A 125 -0.65 -16.08 5.77
CA LEU A 125 -1.80 -15.71 6.60
C LEU A 125 -3.13 -16.21 5.99
N PRO A 126 -4.11 -16.66 6.82
CA PRO A 126 -5.43 -17.08 6.34
C PRO A 126 -6.16 -15.99 5.57
N ARG A 127 -6.02 -14.75 6.06
CA ARG A 127 -6.37 -13.53 5.34
C ARG A 127 -5.06 -12.79 5.14
N ARG A 128 -4.73 -12.51 3.88
CA ARG A 128 -3.43 -11.95 3.45
C ARG A 128 -3.31 -10.47 3.80
N PHE A 129 -3.42 -10.19 5.09
CA PHE A 129 -3.35 -8.86 5.68
C PHE A 129 -2.01 -8.71 6.35
N TRP A 130 -1.14 -7.93 5.74
CA TRP A 130 0.17 -7.63 6.28
C TRP A 130 0.31 -6.13 6.47
N TRP A 131 0.87 -5.73 7.60
CA TRP A 131 1.09 -4.35 7.99
C TRP A 131 2.57 -4.11 8.22
N HIS A 132 3.06 -2.94 7.79
CA HIS A 132 4.41 -2.54 8.11
C HIS A 132 4.58 -2.43 9.65
N PRO A 133 5.66 -2.96 10.25
CA PRO A 133 5.86 -2.94 11.70
C PRO A 133 5.84 -1.53 12.31
N LEU A 134 6.31 -0.54 11.56
CA LEU A 134 6.33 0.87 11.96
C LEU A 134 5.05 1.66 11.56
N ASP A 135 4.07 1.05 10.89
CA ASP A 135 2.81 1.76 10.59
C ASP A 135 2.07 2.01 11.91
N PRO A 136 1.81 3.27 12.31
CA PRO A 136 1.10 3.57 13.55
C PRO A 136 -0.35 3.06 13.56
N ARG A 137 -0.90 2.68 12.40
CA ARG A 137 -2.23 2.08 12.27
C ARG A 137 -2.19 0.56 12.31
N ASN A 138 -1.01 -0.06 12.44
CA ASN A 138 -0.88 -1.50 12.51
C ASN A 138 -1.64 -2.03 13.75
N PRO A 139 -2.69 -2.85 13.57
CA PRO A 139 -3.47 -3.37 14.69
C PRO A 139 -2.71 -4.41 15.52
N ASN A 140 -1.57 -4.89 15.04
CA ASN A 140 -0.77 -5.95 15.65
C ASN A 140 0.40 -5.41 16.48
N VAL A 141 0.44 -4.11 16.80
CA VAL A 141 1.49 -3.57 17.69
C VAL A 141 1.32 -4.21 19.06
N GLU A 142 2.33 -4.96 19.51
CA GLU A 142 2.39 -5.45 20.89
C GLU A 142 2.43 -4.24 21.82
N VAL A 143 1.36 -4.02 22.58
CA VAL A 143 1.36 -3.03 23.66
C VAL A 143 2.37 -3.54 24.70
N PRO A 144 3.41 -2.76 25.07
CA PRO A 144 4.29 -3.13 26.17
C PRO A 144 3.42 -3.43 27.38
N GLY A 145 3.52 -4.65 27.92
CA GLY A 145 2.71 -5.07 29.06
C GLY A 145 2.80 -4.03 30.17
N GLU A 146 1.67 -3.66 30.77
CA GLU A 146 1.65 -2.78 31.93
C GLU A 146 2.70 -3.29 32.93
N PRO A 147 3.56 -2.42 33.47
CA PRO A 147 4.49 -2.84 34.51
C PRO A 147 3.67 -3.50 35.61
N ALA A 148 4.12 -4.68 36.05
CA ALA A 148 3.47 -5.41 37.12
C ALA A 148 3.21 -4.44 38.29
N PRO A 149 2.00 -4.46 38.90
CA PRO A 149 1.73 -3.61 40.04
C PRO A 149 2.83 -3.83 41.08
N ASP A 150 3.38 -2.73 41.61
CA ASP A 150 4.38 -2.79 42.67
C ASP A 150 3.86 -3.72 43.78
N PRO A 151 4.70 -4.62 44.34
CA PRO A 151 4.28 -5.44 45.44
C PRO A 151 3.78 -4.54 46.58
N ASP A 152 2.58 -4.82 47.10
CA ASP A 152 2.03 -4.12 48.25
C ASP A 152 3.08 -4.04 49.37
N PRO A 153 3.21 -2.89 50.06
CA PRO A 153 4.13 -2.78 51.18
C PRO A 153 3.81 -3.87 52.22
N GLU A 154 4.84 -4.63 52.62
CA GLU A 154 4.71 -5.67 53.63
C GLU A 154 4.03 -5.10 54.89
N PRO A 155 3.08 -5.83 55.53
CA PRO A 155 2.46 -5.40 56.76
C PRO A 155 3.53 -5.13 57.82
N GLU A 156 3.57 -3.90 58.32
CA GLU A 156 4.47 -3.49 59.39
C GLU A 156 4.23 -4.40 60.61
N GLU A 157 5.21 -5.25 60.94
CA GLU A 157 5.15 -6.07 62.14
C GLU A 157 5.06 -5.16 63.37
N PRO A 158 4.10 -5.38 64.29
CA PRO A 158 3.99 -4.57 65.49
C PRO A 158 5.24 -4.79 66.35
N GLN A 159 6.02 -3.73 66.55
CA GLN A 159 7.18 -3.76 67.45
C GLN A 159 6.74 -3.96 68.92
N PRO A 160 7.50 -4.73 69.71
CA PRO A 160 7.16 -5.10 71.10
C PRO A 160 7.27 -3.94 72.11
#